data_AF-A0A2E2UA51-F1
#
_entry.id   AF-A0A2E2UA51-F1
#
_cell.length_a   1.000
_cell.length_b   1.000
_cell.length_c   1.000
_cell.angle_alpha   90.00
_cell.angle_beta   90.00
_cell.angle_gamma   90.00
#
_symmetry.space_group_name_H-M   'P 1'
#
loop_
_entity.id
_entity.type
_entity.pdbx_description
1 polymer ?
#
loop_
_entity_poly.entity_id
_entity_poly.type
_entity_poly.pdbx_seq_one_letter_code
_entity_poly.pdbx_strand_id
1 'polypeptide(L)'
;MVSAMDEFAIRQALISEGLLKSPTLCLRMELIKGQIMKSIILFLILFTGQTFASVGVTTYKSSKSFVETVSAIENFIKKKGLTLFSIVDHAKNAKEAKLTLPPTTLFIFGNPQVGTPLMQQNREIALDLPVKILVYEDKGAIYVSYNDPTALSIKHEIKADHLSFTKMSAALGAIRMMLE
;
A
#
# COMPACT_ATOMS: atom_id res chain seq x y z
N MET A 1 -36.13 41.18 0.81
CA MET A 1 -37.30 41.78 1.48
C MET A 1 -38.12 40.61 2.00
N VAL A 2 -38.43 40.59 3.31
CA VAL A 2 -38.72 39.40 4.17
C VAL A 2 -37.43 38.62 4.48
N SER A 3 -36.91 38.44 5.69
CA SER A 3 -37.44 38.63 7.05
C SER A 3 -36.31 39.14 7.97
N ALA A 4 -36.32 40.44 8.28
CA ALA A 4 -35.59 41.01 9.41
C ALA A 4 -36.57 41.37 10.55
N MET A 5 -37.87 41.08 10.37
CA MET A 5 -38.93 41.37 11.34
C MET A 5 -39.12 40.27 12.39
N ASP A 6 -38.40 39.13 12.28
CA ASP A 6 -38.57 38.01 13.21
C ASP A 6 -37.53 37.99 14.36
N GLU A 7 -36.34 38.55 14.15
CA GLU A 7 -35.31 38.56 15.21
C GLU A 7 -35.65 39.52 16.36
N PHE A 8 -36.37 40.60 16.08
CA PHE A 8 -36.79 41.56 17.11
C PHE A 8 -37.94 41.01 17.97
N ALA A 9 -38.84 40.22 17.38
CA ALA A 9 -39.95 39.57 18.07
C ALA A 9 -39.44 38.48 19.04
N ILE A 10 -38.47 37.67 18.61
CA ILE A 10 -37.87 36.63 19.45
C ILE A 10 -37.06 37.24 20.60
N ARG A 11 -36.32 38.33 20.36
CA ARG A 11 -35.57 39.03 21.42
C ARG A 11 -36.48 39.68 22.45
N GLN A 12 -37.60 40.28 22.04
CA GLN A 12 -38.57 40.87 22.96
C GLN A 12 -39.30 39.80 23.79
N ALA A 13 -39.62 38.64 23.21
CA ALA A 13 -40.25 37.53 23.91
C ALA A 13 -39.34 36.88 24.97
N LEU A 14 -38.02 36.82 24.72
CA LEU A 14 -37.06 36.23 25.66
C LEU A 14 -36.66 37.18 26.80
N ILE A 15 -36.87 38.49 26.65
CA ILE A 15 -36.58 39.48 27.71
C ILE A 15 -37.77 39.59 28.69
N SER A 16 -39.02 39.34 28.26
CA SER A 16 -40.20 39.44 29.13
C SER A 16 -40.36 38.32 30.15
N GLU A 17 -39.69 37.17 29.98
CA GLU A 17 -39.75 36.04 30.92
C GLU A 17 -38.60 35.97 31.93
N GLY A 18 -37.68 36.94 31.97
CA GLY A 18 -36.64 37.00 33.00
C GLY A 18 -35.69 35.78 33.05
N LEU A 19 -35.62 34.99 31.98
CA LEU A 19 -34.99 33.65 31.97
C LEU A 19 -33.51 33.64 31.58
N LEU A 20 -32.86 34.82 31.57
CA LEU A 20 -31.43 34.98 31.25
C LEU A 20 -30.64 35.68 32.37
N LYS A 21 -31.07 35.52 33.62
CA LYS A 21 -30.34 36.06 34.78
C LYS A 21 -30.27 35.12 35.99
N SER A 22 -30.41 33.81 35.81
CA SER A 22 -30.05 32.88 36.87
C SER A 22 -28.55 32.52 36.78
N PRO A 23 -27.73 32.78 37.81
CA PRO A 23 -26.31 32.46 37.81
C PRO A 23 -26.04 30.94 37.74
N THR A 24 -27.07 30.11 37.93
CA THR A 24 -27.01 28.65 37.86
C THR A 24 -26.98 28.10 36.43
N LEU A 25 -27.50 28.84 35.43
CA LEU A 25 -27.52 28.38 34.04
C LEU A 25 -26.15 28.54 33.35
N CYS A 26 -25.43 29.62 33.69
CA CYS A 26 -24.10 29.92 33.13
C CYS A 26 -23.05 28.87 33.57
N LEU A 27 -23.11 28.44 34.84
CA LEU A 27 -22.24 27.39 35.39
C LEU A 27 -22.44 26.01 34.73
N ARG A 28 -23.67 25.67 34.35
CA ARG A 28 -23.96 24.43 33.61
C ARG A 28 -23.43 24.44 32.18
N MET A 29 -23.40 25.59 31.52
CA MET A 29 -22.87 25.73 30.15
C MET A 29 -21.33 25.61 30.09
N GLU A 30 -20.61 26.05 31.11
CA GLU A 30 -19.14 25.89 31.18
C GLU A 30 -18.71 24.44 31.47
N LEU A 31 -19.46 23.75 32.33
CA LEU A 31 -19.24 22.32 32.65
C LEU A 31 -19.41 21.41 31.42
N ILE A 32 -20.44 21.64 30.60
CA ILE A 32 -20.71 20.86 29.38
C ILE A 32 -19.61 21.08 28.32
N LYS A 33 -19.12 22.33 28.15
CA LYS A 33 -18.02 22.65 27.22
C LYS A 33 -16.72 21.92 27.59
N GLY A 34 -16.39 21.84 28.89
CA GLY A 34 -15.20 21.12 29.37
C GLY A 34 -15.29 19.60 29.18
N GLN A 35 -16.49 19.03 29.27
CA GLN A 35 -16.72 17.58 29.14
C GLN A 35 -16.73 17.13 27.67
N ILE A 36 -17.25 17.96 26.77
CA ILE A 36 -17.17 17.77 25.32
C ILE A 36 -15.73 17.91 24.83
N MET A 37 -14.97 18.90 25.34
CA MET A 37 -13.58 19.12 24.93
C MET A 37 -12.64 17.99 25.39
N LYS A 38 -12.88 17.38 26.55
CA LYS A 38 -12.16 16.18 27.01
C LYS A 38 -12.49 14.93 26.19
N SER A 39 -13.74 14.78 25.73
CA SER A 39 -14.14 13.64 24.88
C SER A 39 -13.55 13.74 23.46
N ILE A 40 -13.41 14.95 22.90
CA ILE A 40 -12.78 15.16 21.60
C ILE A 40 -11.27 14.86 21.67
N ILE A 41 -10.60 15.27 22.75
CA ILE A 41 -9.17 14.98 22.96
C ILE A 41 -8.93 13.47 23.18
N LEU A 42 -9.84 12.77 23.88
CA LEU A 42 -9.76 11.33 24.07
C LEU A 42 -10.01 10.53 22.77
N PHE A 43 -10.89 11.04 21.89
CA PHE A 43 -11.15 10.44 20.57
C PHE A 43 -9.99 10.67 19.58
N LEU A 44 -9.27 11.79 19.67
CA LEU A 44 -8.11 12.08 18.83
C LEU A 44 -6.90 11.17 19.12
N ILE A 45 -6.75 10.70 20.36
CA ILE A 45 -5.65 9.82 20.80
C ILE A 45 -5.87 8.37 20.30
N LEU A 46 -7.07 8.00 19.85
CA LEU A 46 -7.38 6.65 19.34
C LEU A 46 -7.04 6.45 17.85
N PHE A 47 -6.67 7.49 17.11
CA PHE A 47 -6.36 7.38 15.68
C PHE A 47 -4.86 7.25 15.38
N THR A 48 -3.98 7.34 16.39
CA THR A 48 -2.52 7.27 16.22
C THR A 48 -2.05 5.81 16.12
N GLY A 49 -2.36 5.13 15.02
CA GLY A 49 -1.86 3.77 14.82
C GLY A 49 -2.30 2.98 13.57
N GLN A 50 -2.77 3.62 12.50
CA GLN A 50 -2.99 2.88 11.25
C GLN A 50 -1.63 2.56 10.60
N THR A 51 -1.10 1.36 10.85
CA THR A 51 0.03 0.83 10.08
C THR A 51 -0.48 0.35 8.73
N PHE A 52 -0.26 1.15 7.68
CA PHE A 52 -0.47 0.69 6.32
C PHE A 52 0.62 -0.34 5.98
N ALA A 53 0.34 -1.63 6.19
CA ALA A 53 1.08 -2.67 5.50
C ALA A 53 0.96 -2.41 3.99
N SER A 54 2.05 -2.49 3.24
CA SER A 54 2.00 -2.33 1.78
C SER A 54 1.24 -3.51 1.18
N VAL A 55 -0.07 -3.36 1.06
CA VAL A 55 -0.93 -4.35 0.42
C VAL A 55 -0.44 -4.54 -1.02
N GLY A 56 0.09 -5.72 -1.31
CA GLY A 56 0.41 -6.15 -2.68
C GLY A 56 1.88 -6.31 -3.06
N VAL A 57 2.82 -6.04 -2.16
CA VAL A 57 4.23 -6.44 -2.34
C VAL A 57 4.62 -7.44 -1.26
N THR A 58 5.12 -8.60 -1.67
CA THR A 58 5.77 -9.56 -0.77
C THR A 58 7.26 -9.27 -0.75
N THR A 59 7.84 -9.17 0.45
CA THR A 59 9.27 -9.01 0.67
C THR A 59 9.75 -10.06 1.67
N TYR A 60 10.89 -10.69 1.38
CA TYR A 60 11.56 -11.61 2.28
C TYR A 60 13.07 -11.43 2.23
N LYS A 61 13.75 -11.87 3.29
CA LYS A 61 15.21 -11.82 3.40
C LYS A 61 15.80 -13.07 2.74
N SER A 62 16.83 -12.92 1.91
CA SER A 62 17.60 -14.07 1.43
C SER A 62 18.69 -14.46 2.43
N SER A 63 18.94 -15.76 2.57
CA SER A 63 20.07 -16.32 3.31
C SER A 63 21.39 -16.30 2.53
N LYS A 64 21.37 -15.88 1.26
CA LYS A 64 22.54 -15.85 0.36
C LYS A 64 23.09 -14.43 0.20
N SER A 65 24.32 -14.32 -0.30
CA SER A 65 24.87 -13.03 -0.72
C SER A 65 24.09 -12.43 -1.89
N PHE A 66 24.28 -11.14 -2.17
CA PHE A 66 23.62 -10.46 -3.29
C PHE A 66 23.90 -11.17 -4.62
N VAL A 67 25.16 -11.49 -4.90
CA VAL A 67 25.60 -12.13 -6.15
C VAL A 67 25.03 -13.54 -6.29
N GLU A 68 25.03 -14.32 -5.20
CA GLU A 68 24.45 -15.66 -5.20
C GLU A 68 22.93 -15.64 -5.39
N THR A 69 22.24 -14.65 -4.80
CA THR A 69 20.79 -14.45 -4.95
C THR A 69 20.44 -14.14 -6.40
N VAL A 70 21.13 -13.17 -7.00
CA VAL A 70 20.97 -12.77 -8.41
C VAL A 70 21.22 -13.97 -9.33
N SER A 71 22.33 -14.68 -9.14
CA SER A 71 22.68 -15.86 -9.94
C SER A 71 21.66 -17.00 -9.79
N ALA A 72 21.20 -17.27 -8.57
CA ALA A 72 20.21 -18.32 -8.31
C ALA A 72 18.87 -18.02 -8.99
N ILE A 73 18.41 -16.75 -8.97
CA ILE A 73 17.18 -16.33 -9.66
C ILE A 73 17.32 -16.48 -11.17
N GLU A 74 18.41 -15.99 -11.75
CA GLU A 74 18.66 -16.09 -13.19
C GLU A 74 18.68 -17.55 -13.65
N ASN A 75 19.37 -18.41 -12.90
CA ASN A 75 19.44 -19.85 -13.18
C ASN A 75 18.07 -20.53 -13.02
N PHE A 76 17.29 -20.16 -12.02
CA PHE A 76 15.93 -20.68 -11.84
C PHE A 76 15.05 -20.34 -13.05
N ILE A 77 15.06 -19.08 -13.50
CA ILE A 77 14.27 -18.61 -14.65
C ILE A 77 14.63 -19.41 -15.90
N LYS A 78 15.94 -19.54 -16.20
CA LYS A 78 16.44 -20.33 -17.34
C LYS A 78 16.05 -21.80 -17.24
N LYS A 79 16.26 -22.44 -16.09
CA LYS A 79 15.98 -23.87 -15.87
C LYS A 79 14.49 -24.21 -15.98
N LYS A 80 13.61 -23.27 -15.62
CA LYS A 80 12.16 -23.42 -15.74
C LYS A 80 11.63 -23.12 -17.15
N GLY A 81 12.50 -22.76 -18.10
CA GLY A 81 12.09 -22.41 -19.46
C GLY A 81 11.25 -21.13 -19.53
N LEU A 82 11.39 -20.25 -18.53
CA LEU A 82 10.72 -18.95 -18.51
C LEU A 82 11.53 -17.97 -19.37
N THR A 83 10.83 -17.08 -20.07
CA THR A 83 11.49 -16.03 -20.86
C THR A 83 12.02 -14.96 -19.91
N LEU A 84 13.34 -14.78 -19.90
CA LEU A 84 13.99 -13.64 -19.25
C LEU A 84 13.97 -12.47 -20.24
N PHE A 85 13.09 -11.48 -20.00
CA PHE A 85 12.94 -10.32 -20.89
C PHE A 85 14.05 -9.30 -20.65
N SER A 86 14.39 -9.04 -19.39
CA SER A 86 15.45 -8.10 -19.03
C SER A 86 15.94 -8.33 -17.61
N ILE A 87 17.20 -7.94 -17.38
CA ILE A 87 17.77 -7.71 -16.05
C ILE A 87 18.19 -6.24 -16.03
N VAL A 88 17.65 -5.47 -15.09
CA VAL A 88 17.96 -4.05 -14.92
C VAL A 88 18.79 -3.88 -13.67
N ASP A 89 20.03 -3.44 -13.83
CA ASP A 89 20.92 -3.09 -12.72
C ASP A 89 20.73 -1.61 -12.38
N HIS A 90 19.90 -1.33 -11.37
CA HIS A 90 19.61 0.02 -10.93
C HIS A 90 20.82 0.68 -10.24
N ALA A 91 21.68 -0.09 -9.59
CA ALA A 91 22.89 0.43 -8.96
C ALA A 91 23.89 0.94 -10.01
N LYS A 92 24.06 0.18 -11.10
CA LYS A 92 24.84 0.60 -12.27
C LYS A 92 24.25 1.85 -12.91
N ASN A 93 22.93 1.86 -13.17
CA ASN A 93 22.27 3.02 -13.78
C ASN A 93 22.42 4.28 -12.92
N ALA A 94 22.30 4.16 -11.60
CA ALA A 94 22.53 5.26 -10.66
C ALA A 94 23.98 5.78 -10.77
N LYS A 95 24.97 4.87 -10.79
CA LYS A 95 26.38 5.23 -10.93
C LYS A 95 26.67 5.98 -12.23
N GLU A 96 26.08 5.55 -13.34
CA GLU A 96 26.20 6.24 -14.64
C GLU A 96 25.60 7.66 -14.59
N ALA A 97 24.55 7.84 -13.80
CA ALA A 97 23.94 9.14 -13.50
C ALA A 97 24.66 9.93 -12.38
N LYS A 98 25.82 9.47 -11.90
CA LYS A 98 26.59 10.08 -10.78
C LYS A 98 25.82 10.11 -9.45
N LEU A 99 24.92 9.16 -9.24
CA LEU A 99 24.17 8.93 -8.01
C LEU A 99 24.65 7.64 -7.33
N THR A 100 24.41 7.53 -6.03
CA THR A 100 24.70 6.33 -5.25
C THR A 100 23.41 5.59 -4.95
N LEU A 101 23.37 4.30 -5.29
CA LEU A 101 22.33 3.37 -4.89
C LEU A 101 23.00 2.05 -4.49
N PRO A 102 22.67 1.47 -3.32
CA PRO A 102 23.14 0.13 -2.95
C PRO A 102 22.77 -0.92 -4.02
N PRO A 103 23.44 -2.09 -4.03
CA PRO A 103 23.12 -3.18 -4.95
C PRO A 103 21.61 -3.38 -5.10
N THR A 104 21.09 -3.16 -6.30
CA THR A 104 19.65 -3.18 -6.61
C THR A 104 19.46 -3.67 -8.04
N THR A 105 18.90 -4.86 -8.21
CA THR A 105 18.72 -5.53 -9.49
C THR A 105 17.28 -5.98 -9.66
N LEU A 106 16.66 -5.64 -10.80
CA LEU A 106 15.31 -6.03 -11.17
C LEU A 106 15.33 -7.06 -12.29
N PHE A 107 14.69 -8.21 -12.06
CA PHE A 107 14.44 -9.22 -13.08
C PHE A 107 13.04 -9.03 -13.65
N ILE A 108 12.94 -9.00 -14.98
CA ILE A 108 11.68 -8.97 -15.73
C ILE A 108 11.59 -10.26 -16.54
N PHE A 109 10.65 -11.13 -16.18
CA PHE A 109 10.54 -12.46 -16.78
C PHE A 109 9.09 -12.92 -16.84
N GLY A 110 8.80 -13.95 -17.62
CA GLY A 110 7.46 -14.50 -17.66
C GLY A 110 7.26 -15.66 -18.63
N ASN A 111 6.00 -16.05 -18.76
CA ASN A 111 5.55 -17.03 -19.72
C ASN A 111 4.30 -16.47 -20.42
N PRO A 112 4.34 -16.21 -21.74
CA PRO A 112 3.16 -15.73 -22.48
C PRO A 112 1.92 -16.62 -22.32
N GLN A 113 2.10 -17.94 -22.17
CA GLN A 113 0.99 -18.88 -21.94
C GLN A 113 0.31 -18.71 -20.57
N VAL A 114 0.95 -17.99 -19.64
CA VAL A 114 0.40 -17.63 -18.33
C VAL A 114 -0.14 -16.20 -18.35
N GLY A 115 0.60 -15.26 -18.94
CA GLY A 115 0.26 -13.84 -18.93
C GLY A 115 -0.84 -13.44 -19.93
N THR A 116 -0.82 -13.96 -21.16
CA THR A 116 -1.79 -13.58 -22.20
C THR A 116 -3.24 -13.87 -21.82
N PRO A 117 -3.59 -15.02 -21.19
CA PRO A 117 -4.96 -15.24 -20.71
C PRO A 117 -5.46 -14.17 -19.74
N LEU A 118 -4.58 -13.62 -18.88
CA LEU A 118 -4.96 -12.52 -18.00
C LEU A 118 -5.26 -11.24 -18.79
N MET A 119 -4.44 -10.92 -19.79
CA MET A 119 -4.65 -9.76 -20.67
C MET A 119 -5.94 -9.88 -21.51
N GLN A 120 -6.40 -11.10 -21.78
CA GLN A 120 -7.68 -11.36 -22.45
C GLN A 120 -8.87 -11.07 -21.52
N GLN A 121 -8.71 -11.22 -20.21
CA GLN A 121 -9.73 -10.88 -19.21
C GLN A 121 -9.75 -9.37 -18.91
N ASN A 122 -8.58 -8.79 -18.61
CA ASN A 122 -8.41 -7.36 -18.43
C ASN A 122 -7.05 -6.94 -19.01
N ARG A 123 -7.06 -6.09 -20.04
CA ARG A 123 -5.84 -5.67 -20.73
C ARG A 123 -4.91 -4.81 -19.88
N GLU A 124 -5.44 -4.07 -18.90
CA GLU A 124 -4.65 -3.18 -18.04
C GLU A 124 -3.64 -3.93 -17.17
N ILE A 125 -3.85 -5.23 -16.94
CA ILE A 125 -2.87 -6.09 -16.25
C ILE A 125 -1.52 -6.14 -16.97
N ALA A 126 -1.47 -5.78 -18.26
CA ALA A 126 -0.23 -5.63 -19.00
C ALA A 126 0.73 -4.57 -18.40
N LEU A 127 0.27 -3.65 -17.56
CA LEU A 127 1.13 -2.72 -16.81
C LEU A 127 1.93 -3.43 -15.69
N ASP A 128 1.37 -4.51 -15.15
CA ASP A 128 1.98 -5.31 -14.09
C ASP A 128 2.67 -6.57 -14.60
N LEU A 129 2.48 -6.91 -15.88
CA LEU A 129 3.17 -7.98 -16.59
C LEU A 129 4.30 -7.44 -17.47
N PRO A 130 5.37 -8.22 -17.75
CA PRO A 130 5.70 -9.51 -17.18
C PRO A 130 5.99 -9.46 -15.67
N VAL A 131 6.18 -10.62 -15.06
CA VAL A 131 6.47 -10.73 -13.62
C VAL A 131 7.81 -10.07 -13.31
N LYS A 132 7.85 -9.35 -12.18
CA LYS A 132 9.01 -8.60 -11.68
C LYS A 132 9.48 -9.16 -10.35
N ILE A 133 10.79 -9.42 -10.22
CA ILE A 133 11.45 -9.70 -8.94
C ILE A 133 12.56 -8.67 -8.75
N LEU A 134 12.49 -7.92 -7.65
CA LEU A 134 13.51 -6.98 -7.21
C LEU A 134 14.41 -7.67 -6.18
N VAL A 135 15.71 -7.60 -6.37
CA VAL A 135 16.72 -7.98 -5.37
C VAL A 135 17.45 -6.71 -4.97
N TYR A 136 17.53 -6.42 -3.68
CA TYR A 136 18.24 -5.25 -3.20
C TYR A 136 18.92 -5.50 -1.87
N GLU A 137 20.02 -4.78 -1.63
CA GLU A 137 20.67 -4.73 -0.33
C GLU A 137 20.16 -3.54 0.48
N ASP A 138 19.77 -3.79 1.72
CA ASP A 138 19.52 -2.74 2.71
C ASP A 138 20.21 -3.10 4.03
N LYS A 139 21.03 -2.18 4.54
CA LYS A 139 21.80 -2.32 5.80
C LYS A 139 22.56 -3.65 5.91
N GLY A 140 23.16 -4.10 4.81
CA GLY A 140 23.92 -5.36 4.74
C GLY A 140 23.08 -6.64 4.70
N ALA A 141 21.75 -6.54 4.66
CA ALA A 141 20.85 -7.66 4.43
C ALA A 141 20.32 -7.64 2.99
N ILE A 142 20.16 -8.83 2.41
CA ILE A 142 19.64 -8.98 1.05
C ILE A 142 18.15 -9.27 1.11
N TYR A 143 17.38 -8.48 0.38
CA TYR A 143 15.94 -8.60 0.29
C TYR A 143 15.52 -8.94 -1.14
N VAL A 144 14.47 -9.74 -1.22
CA VAL A 144 13.81 -10.07 -2.48
C VAL A 144 12.35 -9.66 -2.37
N SER A 145 11.89 -8.86 -3.33
CA SER A 145 10.54 -8.32 -3.38
C SER A 145 9.86 -8.60 -4.71
N TYR A 146 8.56 -8.86 -4.68
CA TYR A 146 7.72 -9.04 -5.86
C TYR A 146 6.27 -8.64 -5.59
N ASN A 147 5.52 -8.31 -6.65
CA ASN A 147 4.09 -8.07 -6.55
C ASN A 147 3.34 -9.38 -6.29
N ASP A 148 2.52 -9.43 -5.24
CA ASP A 148 1.71 -10.60 -4.91
C ASP A 148 0.67 -10.86 -6.02
N PRO A 149 0.65 -12.05 -6.66
CA PRO A 149 -0.34 -12.37 -7.68
C PRO A 149 -1.80 -12.20 -7.21
N THR A 150 -2.09 -12.44 -5.93
CA THR A 150 -3.41 -12.24 -5.34
C THR A 150 -3.78 -10.76 -5.31
N ALA A 151 -2.83 -9.87 -5.02
CA ALA A 151 -3.08 -8.43 -5.07
C ALA A 151 -3.29 -7.94 -6.51
N LEU A 152 -2.62 -8.54 -7.49
CA LEU A 152 -2.91 -8.27 -8.91
C LEU A 152 -4.32 -8.70 -9.31
N SER A 153 -4.82 -9.81 -8.76
CA SER A 153 -6.20 -10.25 -9.01
C SER A 153 -7.23 -9.22 -8.55
N ILE A 154 -7.02 -8.64 -7.37
CA ILE A 154 -7.87 -7.58 -6.81
C ILE A 154 -7.74 -6.29 -7.64
N LYS A 155 -6.51 -5.87 -7.94
CA LYS A 155 -6.22 -4.63 -8.68
C LYS A 155 -6.88 -4.60 -10.08
N HIS A 156 -6.92 -5.76 -10.75
CA HIS A 156 -7.41 -5.87 -12.13
C HIS A 156 -8.79 -6.52 -12.23
N GLU A 157 -9.47 -6.75 -11.11
CA GLU A 157 -10.80 -7.35 -11.05
C GLU A 157 -10.91 -8.72 -11.75
N ILE A 158 -9.83 -9.50 -11.72
CA ILE A 158 -9.80 -10.87 -12.26
C ILE A 158 -9.97 -11.83 -11.08
N LYS A 159 -10.78 -12.89 -11.24
CA LYS A 159 -10.99 -13.88 -10.18
C LYS A 159 -9.67 -14.44 -9.66
N ALA A 160 -9.50 -14.46 -8.34
CA ALA A 160 -8.28 -14.89 -7.68
C ALA A 160 -7.93 -16.38 -7.91
N ASP A 161 -8.92 -17.21 -8.24
CA ASP A 161 -8.76 -18.63 -8.59
C ASP A 161 -8.34 -18.87 -10.05
N HIS A 162 -8.14 -17.81 -10.83
CA HIS A 162 -7.66 -17.93 -12.20
C HIS A 162 -6.30 -18.64 -12.23
N LEU A 163 -6.19 -19.72 -13.03
CA LEU A 163 -5.03 -20.62 -13.07
C LEU A 163 -3.69 -19.90 -13.26
N SER A 164 -3.68 -18.77 -13.99
CA SER A 164 -2.47 -17.95 -14.16
C SER A 164 -1.91 -17.42 -12.84
N PHE A 165 -2.76 -16.96 -11.91
CA PHE A 165 -2.29 -16.49 -10.60
C PHE A 165 -1.74 -17.64 -9.78
N THR A 166 -2.37 -18.82 -9.80
CA THR A 166 -1.83 -20.02 -9.15
C THR A 166 -0.45 -20.39 -9.68
N LYS A 167 -0.25 -20.37 -11.01
CA LYS A 167 1.05 -20.65 -11.64
C LYS A 167 2.11 -19.61 -11.27
N MET A 168 1.75 -18.33 -11.24
CA MET A 168 2.63 -17.24 -10.81
C MET A 168 3.05 -17.42 -9.35
N SER A 169 2.08 -17.64 -8.44
CA SER A 169 2.34 -17.85 -7.02
C SER A 169 3.22 -19.08 -6.77
N ALA A 170 3.00 -20.17 -7.51
CA ALA A 170 3.83 -21.37 -7.40
C ALA A 170 5.29 -21.12 -7.85
N ALA A 171 5.49 -20.38 -8.95
CA ALA A 171 6.83 -20.04 -9.42
C ALA A 171 7.57 -19.13 -8.43
N LEU A 172 6.89 -18.09 -7.92
CA LEU A 172 7.45 -17.16 -6.94
C LEU A 172 7.72 -17.85 -5.59
N GLY A 173 6.83 -18.72 -5.14
CA GLY A 173 7.01 -19.53 -3.93
C GLY A 173 8.21 -20.48 -4.04
N ALA A 174 8.43 -21.09 -5.20
CA ALA A 174 9.61 -21.93 -5.44
C ALA A 174 10.92 -21.13 -5.42
N ILE A 175 10.92 -19.89 -5.94
CA ILE A 175 12.08 -18.99 -5.84
C ILE A 175 12.34 -18.61 -4.38
N ARG A 176 11.28 -18.27 -3.63
CA ARG A 176 11.37 -17.95 -2.22
C ARG A 176 12.00 -19.08 -1.40
N MET A 177 11.48 -20.29 -1.53
CA MET A 177 12.00 -21.48 -0.83
C MET A 177 13.45 -21.82 -1.17
N MET A 178 13.96 -21.40 -2.33
CA MET A 178 15.35 -21.63 -2.74
C MET A 178 16.32 -20.60 -2.11
N LEU A 179 15.79 -19.47 -1.64
CA LEU A 179 16.55 -18.28 -1.25
C LEU A 179 16.44 -17.94 0.24
N GLU A 180 15.39 -18.40 0.93
CA GLU A 180 15.30 -18.46 2.39
C GLU A 180 16.12 -19.64 2.92
#